data_AF-A0A1V5FTD6-F1
#
_entry.id   AF-A0A1V5FTD6-F1
#
_cell.length_a   1.000
_cell.length_b   1.000
_cell.length_c   1.000
_cell.angle_alpha   90.00
_cell.angle_beta   90.00
_cell.angle_gamma   90.00
#
_symmetry.space_group_name_H-M   'P 1'
#
loop_
_entity.id
_entity.type
_entity.pdbx_description
1 polymer ?
#
loop_
_entity_poly.entity_id
_entity_poly.type
_entity_poly.pdbx_seq_one_letter_code
_entity_poly.pdbx_strand_id
1 'polypeptide(L)'
;MSLSPAELERQIEALAAESALEYHEPFRGQGIRLLNGKPAFEEIEIDWESLDRRRQAEYEKLNAIQSYVGAGGCRREWIVGYFGQKTLETAHCQCDRCEGDGIDAPRTLIRPGAEAEGYGPEEAASAMAVLRCAEETPWPLGLKKLAQLASGTQARWALDSSMDDLPSYGAANLQQARVEAIAERLARDGFFRLSPGKYPTAKLTPAGEALLAGQAQLPPRADWLAAAPAGDGRDAQEPKPAKPMSESELFHALRELRAAEAKRRRTQAFKILSDGALRHMAKLRPASSAELASIKGIGPEKLKKFGGLFLEEIRRLTEGAPARPAESLDSALLADSAPPAAVAPCAACPCSVSAESPPPMPDPAAVLRDLIHFFLAAEREEAQEAFRRLKLFDRTAIWNGMEAAWERAADERSRTRLIWAAGEIGAEGAERWLVARLAEPSPVERRLACESLRKRPGRQTEAALVEALLDRDEAVQASAAAALGEIGGRPAQAALDRMRGSKAIGGTAADAIEDAISRIARRTR
;
A
#
# COMPACT_ATOMS: atom_id res chain seq x y z
N MET A 1 -14.92 -35.44 -8.15
CA MET A 1 -14.40 -36.79 -7.87
C MET A 1 -15.52 -37.60 -7.24
N SER A 2 -16.04 -38.62 -7.93
CA SER A 2 -17.06 -39.52 -7.39
C SER A 2 -16.36 -40.79 -6.88
N LEU A 3 -16.39 -41.04 -5.58
CA LEU A 3 -15.89 -42.27 -4.97
C LEU A 3 -16.83 -43.43 -5.31
N SER A 4 -16.29 -44.64 -5.54
CA SER A 4 -17.13 -45.84 -5.67
C SER A 4 -17.76 -46.20 -4.31
N PRO A 5 -18.88 -46.97 -4.30
CA PRO A 5 -19.54 -47.36 -3.05
C PRO A 5 -18.62 -48.09 -2.06
N ALA A 6 -17.76 -48.98 -2.55
CA ALA A 6 -16.80 -49.71 -1.71
C ALA A 6 -15.69 -48.80 -1.15
N GLU A 7 -15.28 -47.77 -1.91
CA GLU A 7 -14.32 -46.79 -1.43
C GLU A 7 -14.93 -45.84 -0.41
N LEU A 8 -16.21 -45.50 -0.58
CA LEU A 8 -16.95 -44.70 0.39
C LEU A 8 -17.11 -45.46 1.72
N GLU A 9 -17.46 -46.74 1.67
CA GLU A 9 -17.64 -47.59 2.85
C GLU A 9 -16.33 -47.73 3.64
N ARG A 10 -15.22 -48.02 2.96
CA ARG A 10 -13.88 -48.07 3.58
C ARG A 10 -13.44 -46.73 4.19
N GLN A 11 -13.81 -45.61 3.57
CA GLN A 11 -13.51 -44.27 4.12
C GLN A 11 -14.37 -43.97 5.35
N ILE A 12 -15.63 -44.39 5.38
CA ILE A 12 -16.51 -44.25 6.54
C ILE A 12 -16.00 -45.11 7.71
N GLU A 13 -15.57 -46.34 7.45
CA GLU A 13 -14.96 -47.22 8.46
C GLU A 13 -13.65 -46.62 9.02
N ALA A 14 -12.80 -46.05 8.17
CA ALA A 14 -11.57 -45.39 8.61
C ALA A 14 -11.87 -44.17 9.51
N LEU A 15 -12.85 -43.35 9.14
CA LEU A 15 -13.27 -42.20 9.93
C LEU A 15 -13.93 -42.59 11.26
N ALA A 16 -14.63 -43.73 11.29
CA ALA A 16 -15.19 -44.28 12.53
C ALA A 16 -14.09 -44.81 13.47
N ALA A 17 -13.06 -45.47 12.92
CA ALA A 17 -11.91 -45.96 13.69
C ALA A 17 -11.11 -44.82 14.34
N GLU A 18 -11.03 -43.65 13.72
CA GLU A 18 -10.41 -42.45 14.27
C GLU A 18 -11.32 -41.66 15.23
N SER A 19 -12.46 -42.22 15.64
CA SER A 19 -13.46 -41.57 16.50
C SER A 19 -14.05 -40.27 15.93
N ALA A 20 -13.90 -40.02 14.62
CA ALA A 20 -14.43 -38.83 13.97
C ALA A 20 -15.95 -38.97 13.66
N LEU A 21 -16.47 -40.19 13.60
CA LEU A 21 -17.86 -40.55 13.27
C LEU A 21 -18.35 -41.77 14.06
N GLU A 22 -19.62 -41.78 14.48
CA GLU A 22 -20.30 -42.98 15.00
C GLU A 22 -21.29 -43.46 13.93
N TYR A 23 -21.07 -44.66 13.42
CA TYR A 23 -21.97 -45.31 12.46
C TYR A 23 -22.89 -46.29 13.20
N HIS A 24 -24.20 -46.05 13.12
CA HIS A 24 -25.21 -46.99 13.61
C HIS A 24 -26.05 -47.47 12.44
N GLU A 25 -26.04 -48.78 12.19
CA GLU A 25 -26.85 -49.40 11.14
C GLU A 25 -28.34 -49.11 11.40
N PRO A 26 -29.06 -48.48 10.46
CA PRO A 26 -30.37 -47.94 10.77
C PRO A 26 -31.45 -49.02 10.73
N PHE A 27 -32.10 -49.29 11.87
CA PHE A 27 -33.34 -50.08 11.89
C PHE A 27 -34.56 -49.29 11.36
N ARG A 28 -34.45 -47.94 11.26
CA ARG A 28 -35.26 -46.99 10.45
C ARG A 28 -34.73 -45.55 10.66
N GLY A 29 -34.14 -44.91 9.64
CA GLY A 29 -33.62 -43.51 9.70
C GLY A 29 -32.21 -43.32 9.10
N GLN A 30 -31.72 -42.08 8.95
CA GLN A 30 -30.34 -41.81 8.49
C GLN A 30 -29.33 -42.11 9.61
N GLY A 31 -28.53 -43.17 9.47
CA GLY A 31 -27.61 -43.71 10.48
C GLY A 31 -26.18 -43.20 10.40
N ILE A 32 -25.96 -41.88 10.34
CA ILE A 32 -24.60 -41.30 10.43
C ILE A 32 -24.63 -40.10 11.40
N ARG A 33 -23.86 -40.17 12.49
CA ARG A 33 -23.71 -39.07 13.46
C ARG A 33 -22.23 -38.66 13.49
N LEU A 34 -21.93 -37.44 13.03
CA LEU A 34 -20.58 -36.84 13.14
C LEU A 34 -20.27 -36.60 14.63
N LEU A 35 -19.21 -37.23 15.15
CA LEU A 35 -18.81 -37.11 16.56
C LEU A 35 -17.98 -35.86 16.80
N ASN A 36 -17.11 -35.51 15.86
CA ASN A 36 -16.37 -34.25 15.90
C ASN A 36 -17.21 -33.16 15.24
N GLY A 37 -17.99 -32.45 16.07
CA GLY A 37 -18.44 -31.11 15.72
C GLY A 37 -17.24 -30.25 15.36
N LYS A 38 -17.45 -29.17 14.58
CA LYS A 38 -16.43 -28.12 14.49
C LYS A 38 -15.99 -27.81 15.93
N PRO A 39 -14.68 -27.79 16.25
CA PRO A 39 -14.23 -27.45 17.59
C PRO A 39 -14.95 -26.17 17.99
N ALA A 40 -15.41 -26.13 19.24
CA ALA A 40 -15.99 -24.92 19.77
C ALA A 40 -14.97 -23.79 19.54
N PHE A 41 -15.41 -22.54 19.34
CA PHE A 41 -14.49 -21.45 19.02
C PHE A 41 -13.35 -21.35 20.05
N GLU A 42 -13.65 -21.72 21.30
CA GLU A 42 -12.78 -21.80 22.46
C GLU A 42 -11.69 -22.90 22.37
N GLU A 43 -11.88 -23.91 21.53
CA GLU A 43 -10.97 -25.04 21.31
C GLU A 43 -10.05 -24.82 20.09
N ILE A 44 -10.25 -23.73 19.34
CA ILE A 44 -9.39 -23.37 18.22
C ILE A 44 -8.12 -22.71 18.78
N GLU A 45 -7.07 -23.50 18.92
CA GLU A 45 -5.77 -23.02 19.34
C GLU A 45 -5.12 -22.21 18.19
N ILE A 46 -5.19 -20.88 18.29
CA ILE A 46 -4.59 -19.96 17.30
C ILE A 46 -3.11 -19.80 17.63
N ASP A 47 -2.25 -20.27 16.74
CA ASP A 47 -0.80 -20.04 16.80
C ASP A 47 -0.47 -18.59 16.40
N TRP A 48 -0.52 -17.70 17.39
CA TRP A 48 -0.22 -16.27 17.24
C TRP A 48 1.22 -16.01 16.81
N GLU A 49 2.16 -16.86 17.19
CA GLU A 49 3.57 -16.72 16.81
C GLU A 49 3.77 -17.01 15.32
N SER A 50 3.11 -18.04 14.79
CA SER A 50 3.06 -18.30 13.35
C SER A 50 2.37 -17.16 12.59
N LEU A 51 1.29 -16.59 13.12
CA LEU A 51 0.64 -15.43 12.52
C LEU A 51 1.53 -14.18 12.52
N ASP A 52 2.26 -13.91 13.59
CA ASP A 52 3.16 -12.76 13.66
C ASP A 52 4.41 -12.96 12.78
N ARG A 53 4.99 -14.16 12.76
CA ARG A 53 6.04 -14.54 11.80
C ARG A 53 5.58 -14.35 10.35
N ARG A 54 4.33 -14.74 10.03
CA ARG A 54 3.72 -14.48 8.72
C ARG A 54 3.59 -12.98 8.46
N ARG A 55 3.06 -12.22 9.40
CA ARG A 55 2.93 -10.76 9.28
C ARG A 55 4.28 -10.09 9.05
N GLN A 56 5.30 -10.48 9.79
CA GLN A 56 6.66 -9.97 9.66
C GLN A 56 7.24 -10.32 8.27
N ALA A 57 7.06 -11.56 7.81
CA ALA A 57 7.46 -11.96 6.47
C ALA A 57 6.70 -11.18 5.37
N GLU A 58 5.42 -10.86 5.56
CA GLU A 58 4.65 -10.01 4.65
C GLU A 58 5.17 -8.56 4.63
N TYR A 59 5.53 -8.00 5.80
CA TYR A 59 6.17 -6.68 5.86
C TYR A 59 7.54 -6.67 5.21
N GLU A 60 8.33 -7.72 5.39
CA GLU A 60 9.62 -7.88 4.71
C GLU A 60 9.46 -7.91 3.18
N LYS A 61 8.44 -8.61 2.67
CA LYS A 61 8.09 -8.59 1.24
C LYS A 61 7.68 -7.19 0.77
N LEU A 62 6.86 -6.48 1.56
CA LEU A 62 6.47 -5.10 1.24
C LEU A 62 7.67 -4.16 1.19
N ASN A 63 8.53 -4.22 2.21
CA ASN A 63 9.76 -3.44 2.27
C ASN A 63 10.67 -3.77 1.10
N ALA A 64 10.79 -5.04 0.71
CA ALA A 64 11.55 -5.45 -0.45
C ALA A 64 11.02 -4.79 -1.74
N ILE A 65 9.70 -4.72 -1.95
CA ILE A 65 9.11 -4.02 -3.10
C ILE A 65 9.40 -2.50 -3.04
N GLN A 66 9.31 -1.88 -1.87
CA GLN A 66 9.63 -0.46 -1.71
C GLN A 66 11.11 -0.19 -2.05
N SER A 67 12.01 -1.04 -1.55
CA SER A 67 13.44 -1.01 -1.89
C SER A 67 13.68 -1.25 -3.37
N TYR A 68 12.95 -2.17 -4.01
CA TYR A 68 13.03 -2.40 -5.45
C TYR A 68 12.73 -1.12 -6.23
N VAL A 69 11.62 -0.45 -5.91
CA VAL A 69 11.21 0.81 -6.56
C VAL A 69 12.28 1.88 -6.40
N GLY A 70 12.87 2.00 -5.20
CA GLY A 70 13.83 3.03 -4.83
C GLY A 70 15.32 2.72 -5.06
N ALA A 71 15.71 1.48 -5.40
CA ALA A 71 17.12 1.06 -5.50
C ALA A 71 17.93 1.87 -6.53
N GLY A 72 19.27 1.76 -6.58
CA GLY A 72 20.08 2.46 -7.60
C GLY A 72 20.54 1.58 -8.78
N GLY A 73 20.39 0.25 -8.69
CA GLY A 73 20.99 -0.73 -9.62
C GLY A 73 20.05 -1.29 -10.69
N CYS A 74 20.56 -2.18 -11.57
CA CYS A 74 19.78 -2.88 -12.61
C CYS A 74 18.59 -3.60 -11.96
N ARG A 75 17.38 -3.35 -12.47
CA ARG A 75 16.14 -3.97 -11.95
C ARG A 75 16.20 -5.48 -11.99
N ARG A 76 16.75 -6.03 -13.08
CA ARG A 76 16.87 -7.47 -13.30
C ARG A 76 17.76 -8.13 -12.25
N GLU A 77 18.89 -7.51 -11.94
CA GLU A 77 19.81 -7.98 -10.90
C GLU A 77 19.14 -7.99 -9.53
N TRP A 78 18.41 -6.93 -9.19
CA TRP A 78 17.65 -6.87 -7.94
C TRP A 78 16.61 -8.00 -7.86
N ILE A 79 15.81 -8.20 -8.92
CA ILE A 79 14.77 -9.25 -8.96
C ILE A 79 15.40 -10.64 -8.82
N VAL A 80 16.47 -10.89 -9.56
CA VAL A 80 17.13 -12.20 -9.58
C VAL A 80 17.83 -12.49 -8.25
N GLY A 81 18.44 -11.46 -7.63
CA GLY A 81 18.97 -11.53 -6.28
C GLY A 81 17.91 -11.78 -5.21
N TYR A 82 16.71 -11.18 -5.35
CA TYR A 82 15.57 -11.42 -4.45
C TYR A 82 15.16 -12.90 -4.43
N PHE A 83 15.25 -13.60 -5.58
CA PHE A 83 14.99 -15.04 -5.68
C PHE A 83 16.22 -15.93 -5.39
N GLY A 84 17.31 -15.36 -4.85
CA GLY A 84 18.45 -16.11 -4.34
C GLY A 84 19.55 -16.44 -5.36
N GLN A 85 19.45 -15.95 -6.60
CA GLN A 85 20.49 -16.13 -7.61
C GLN A 85 21.58 -15.06 -7.44
N LYS A 86 22.80 -15.52 -7.12
CA LYS A 86 23.94 -14.65 -6.75
C LYS A 86 24.71 -14.08 -7.94
N THR A 87 24.53 -14.63 -9.13
CA THR A 87 25.28 -14.27 -10.35
C THR A 87 24.36 -14.21 -11.56
N LEU A 88 24.49 -13.14 -12.34
CA LEU A 88 23.87 -13.01 -13.65
C LEU A 88 24.91 -13.31 -14.73
N GLU A 89 24.71 -14.39 -15.48
CA GLU A 89 25.61 -14.81 -16.56
C GLU A 89 25.46 -13.97 -17.85
N THR A 90 24.47 -13.07 -17.92
CA THR A 90 24.18 -12.29 -19.14
C THR A 90 24.22 -10.79 -18.89
N ALA A 91 25.12 -10.12 -19.62
CA ALA A 91 25.46 -8.70 -19.48
C ALA A 91 24.40 -7.71 -20.01
N HIS A 92 23.43 -8.17 -20.81
CA HIS A 92 22.44 -7.29 -21.41
C HIS A 92 21.18 -7.17 -20.54
N CYS A 93 21.02 -6.00 -19.89
CA CYS A 93 19.84 -5.60 -19.11
C CYS A 93 19.19 -4.42 -19.85
N GLN A 94 17.93 -4.54 -20.31
CA GLN A 94 17.17 -3.46 -20.96
C GLN A 94 16.12 -2.84 -20.01
N CYS A 95 16.42 -2.80 -18.71
CA CYS A 95 15.51 -2.13 -17.78
C CYS A 95 15.63 -0.60 -17.89
N ASP A 96 14.65 0.11 -17.35
CA ASP A 96 14.63 1.58 -17.21
C ASP A 96 15.94 2.16 -16.65
N ARG A 97 16.66 1.39 -15.81
CA ARG A 97 17.95 1.78 -15.22
C ARG A 97 19.19 1.37 -15.99
N CYS A 98 19.02 0.66 -17.09
CA CYS A 98 20.11 0.19 -17.95
C CYS A 98 19.93 0.63 -19.41
N GLU A 99 18.81 1.26 -19.75
CA GLU A 99 18.61 1.89 -21.06
C GLU A 99 19.64 3.03 -21.24
N GLY A 100 20.67 2.76 -22.04
CA GLY A 100 21.73 3.71 -22.37
C GLY A 100 23.01 3.04 -22.87
N ASP A 101 23.40 1.90 -22.28
CA ASP A 101 24.68 1.28 -22.56
C ASP A 101 24.51 -0.22 -22.86
N GLY A 102 24.59 -0.58 -24.15
CA GLY A 102 24.90 -1.96 -24.52
C GLY A 102 26.34 -2.25 -24.16
N ILE A 103 26.60 -2.91 -23.02
CA ILE A 103 27.95 -3.31 -22.63
C ILE A 103 27.96 -4.75 -22.13
N ASP A 104 28.79 -5.55 -22.80
CA ASP A 104 29.26 -6.88 -22.42
C ASP A 104 30.29 -6.81 -21.29
N ALA A 105 29.86 -6.84 -20.02
CA ALA A 105 30.77 -7.19 -18.92
C ALA A 105 30.00 -7.73 -17.70
N PRO A 106 30.50 -8.79 -17.04
CA PRO A 106 29.95 -9.27 -15.78
C PRO A 106 30.23 -8.23 -14.69
N ARG A 107 29.19 -7.60 -14.17
CA ARG A 107 29.31 -6.66 -13.03
C ARG A 107 29.42 -7.45 -11.73
N THR A 108 30.63 -7.86 -11.35
CA THR A 108 31.02 -7.82 -9.93
C THR A 108 31.43 -6.38 -9.63
N LEU A 109 30.71 -5.75 -8.70
CA LEU A 109 31.08 -4.57 -7.89
C LEU A 109 32.03 -3.53 -8.51
N ILE A 110 31.52 -2.30 -8.62
CA ILE A 110 32.23 -1.03 -8.85
C ILE A 110 32.74 -0.87 -10.29
N ARG A 111 32.25 0.16 -10.99
CA ARG A 111 32.93 0.72 -12.17
C ARG A 111 34.00 1.68 -11.64
N PRO A 112 35.31 1.42 -11.83
CA PRO A 112 36.30 2.48 -11.78
C PRO A 112 36.20 3.26 -13.10
N GLY A 113 36.01 4.56 -13.04
CA GLY A 113 35.94 5.41 -14.23
C GLY A 113 34.56 6.01 -14.51
N ALA A 114 33.99 6.66 -13.51
CA ALA A 114 33.54 8.05 -13.63
C ALA A 114 34.23 8.76 -12.47
N GLU A 115 34.71 9.99 -12.67
CA GLU A 115 35.42 10.74 -11.63
C GLU A 115 34.63 10.72 -10.32
N ALA A 116 35.30 10.24 -9.28
CA ALA A 116 34.71 9.90 -8.01
C ALA A 116 34.28 11.17 -7.28
N GLU A 117 32.98 11.39 -7.15
CA GLU A 117 32.45 12.11 -6.00
C GLU A 117 31.39 11.23 -5.35
N GLY A 118 31.82 10.50 -4.32
CA GLY A 118 30.96 9.76 -3.41
C GLY A 118 30.01 10.70 -2.65
N TYR A 119 29.73 10.40 -1.38
CA TYR A 119 29.41 11.50 -0.49
C TYR A 119 30.58 12.50 -0.59
N GLY A 120 30.36 13.68 -1.16
CA GLY A 120 31.35 14.75 -1.11
C GLY A 120 31.83 14.93 0.34
N PRO A 121 33.03 15.45 0.60
CA PRO A 121 33.56 15.55 1.96
C PRO A 121 32.56 16.19 2.95
N GLU A 122 31.78 17.16 2.49
CA GLU A 122 30.70 17.81 3.25
C GLU A 122 29.46 16.91 3.46
N GLU A 123 29.06 16.12 2.46
CA GLU A 123 27.96 15.17 2.59
C GLU A 123 28.35 14.01 3.51
N ALA A 124 29.61 13.55 3.45
CA ALA A 124 30.13 12.49 4.29
C ALA A 124 30.16 12.94 5.76
N ALA A 125 30.63 14.17 6.01
CA ALA A 125 30.56 14.78 7.33
C ALA A 125 29.11 14.89 7.83
N SER A 126 28.19 15.33 6.97
CA SER A 126 26.76 15.45 7.31
C SER A 126 26.09 14.09 7.56
N ALA A 127 26.49 13.05 6.82
CA ALA A 127 26.02 11.68 7.03
C ALA A 127 26.48 11.14 8.38
N MET A 128 27.75 11.38 8.74
CA MET A 128 28.28 11.03 10.05
C MET A 128 27.57 11.80 11.18
N ALA A 129 27.25 13.08 10.98
CA ALA A 129 26.47 13.86 11.94
C ALA A 129 25.08 13.23 12.18
N VAL A 130 24.37 12.83 11.11
CA VAL A 130 23.06 12.16 11.24
C VAL A 130 23.15 10.82 11.97
N LEU A 131 24.17 10.01 11.68
CA LEU A 131 24.38 8.72 12.35
C LEU A 131 24.71 8.91 13.84
N ARG A 132 25.55 9.89 14.18
CA ARG A 132 25.90 10.21 15.57
C ARG A 132 24.70 10.75 16.33
N CYS A 133 23.88 11.63 15.73
CA CYS A 133 22.63 12.05 16.36
C CYS A 133 21.73 10.85 16.68
N ALA A 134 21.67 9.83 15.84
CA ALA A 134 20.87 8.63 16.11
C ALA A 134 21.42 7.77 17.26
N GLU A 135 22.74 7.76 17.46
CA GLU A 135 23.42 7.08 18.58
C GLU A 135 23.31 7.88 19.89
N GLU A 136 23.45 9.20 19.83
CA GLU A 136 23.47 10.11 20.99
C GLU A 136 22.06 10.38 21.55
N THR A 137 21.01 10.24 20.74
CA THR A 137 19.64 10.51 21.20
C THR A 137 19.14 9.45 22.20
N PRO A 138 18.49 9.84 23.32
CA PRO A 138 18.08 8.87 24.35
C PRO A 138 16.90 7.99 23.93
N TRP A 139 16.16 8.38 22.89
CA TRP A 139 15.05 7.62 22.33
C TRP A 139 15.07 7.66 20.81
N PRO A 140 14.53 6.64 20.12
CA PRO A 140 14.55 6.59 18.66
C PRO A 140 13.77 7.75 18.03
N LEU A 141 14.41 8.44 17.09
CA LEU A 141 13.81 9.54 16.34
C LEU A 141 13.65 9.18 14.86
N GLY A 142 12.69 9.83 14.19
CA GLY A 142 12.55 9.70 12.74
C GLY A 142 13.65 10.45 11.99
N LEU A 143 13.94 10.02 10.75
CA LEU A 143 15.02 10.57 9.91
C LEU A 143 14.96 12.10 9.79
N LYS A 144 13.75 12.68 9.66
CA LYS A 144 13.56 14.13 9.58
C LYS A 144 14.02 14.85 10.84
N LYS A 145 13.72 14.30 12.02
CA LYS A 145 14.15 14.86 13.30
C LYS A 145 15.66 14.72 13.48
N LEU A 146 16.24 13.58 13.08
CA LEU A 146 17.68 13.38 13.09
C LEU A 146 18.40 14.37 12.16
N ALA A 147 17.86 14.65 10.98
CA ALA A 147 18.37 15.68 10.08
C ALA A 147 18.29 17.08 10.71
N GLN A 148 17.17 17.42 11.37
CA GLN A 148 16.99 18.71 12.06
C GLN A 148 18.01 18.94 13.18
N LEU A 149 18.37 17.89 13.92
CA LEU A 149 19.42 17.93 14.94
C LEU A 149 20.79 18.10 14.30
N ALA A 150 21.12 17.25 13.31
CA ALA A 150 22.40 17.31 12.61
C ALA A 150 22.64 18.68 11.93
N SER A 151 21.59 19.29 11.37
CA SER A 151 21.68 20.63 10.75
C SER A 151 21.61 21.79 11.76
N GLY A 152 21.33 21.53 13.04
CA GLY A 152 21.23 22.55 14.08
C GLY A 152 20.03 23.50 13.92
N THR A 153 18.95 23.05 13.29
CA THR A 153 17.75 23.89 13.15
C THR A 153 17.16 24.21 14.52
N GLN A 154 16.77 25.46 14.76
CA GLN A 154 16.07 25.89 15.99
C GLN A 154 14.61 25.42 16.04
N ALA A 155 14.40 24.12 15.84
CA ALA A 155 13.10 23.52 15.96
C ALA A 155 12.68 23.53 17.43
N ARG A 156 11.51 24.10 17.72
CA ARG A 156 11.01 24.27 19.10
C ARG A 156 11.03 22.97 19.91
N TRP A 157 10.68 21.84 19.28
CA TRP A 157 10.71 20.53 19.94
C TRP A 157 12.13 20.09 20.37
N ALA A 158 13.17 20.49 19.63
CA ALA A 158 14.55 20.13 19.94
C ALA A 158 15.03 20.90 21.17
N LEU A 159 14.74 22.20 21.22
CA LEU A 159 15.03 23.07 22.37
C LEU A 159 14.22 22.67 23.62
N ASP A 160 12.92 22.41 23.45
CA ASP A 160 12.04 21.98 24.54
C ASP A 160 12.47 20.63 25.14
N SER A 161 13.24 19.83 24.39
CA SER A 161 13.75 18.52 24.80
C SER A 161 15.25 18.52 25.13
N SER A 162 15.90 19.70 25.19
CA SER A 162 17.36 19.85 25.41
C SER A 162 18.22 19.01 24.46
N MET A 163 17.75 18.84 23.21
CA MET A 163 18.48 18.11 22.17
C MET A 163 19.54 18.98 21.48
N ASP A 164 19.56 20.27 21.79
CA ASP A 164 20.58 21.24 21.36
C ASP A 164 21.91 21.11 22.11
N ASP A 165 21.93 20.38 23.23
CA ASP A 165 23.14 20.06 24.00
C ASP A 165 23.96 18.88 23.41
N LEU A 166 23.44 18.20 22.38
CA LEU A 166 24.11 17.03 21.81
C LEU A 166 25.41 17.42 21.08
N PRO A 167 26.51 16.66 21.23
CA PRO A 167 27.79 16.96 20.55
C PRO A 167 27.66 17.07 19.03
N SER A 168 26.76 16.29 18.43
CA SER A 168 26.54 16.29 16.99
C SER A 168 25.44 17.28 16.53
N TYR A 169 24.86 18.07 17.44
CA TYR A 169 23.88 19.10 17.09
C TYR A 169 24.53 20.21 16.26
N GLY A 170 23.99 20.47 15.07
CA GLY A 170 24.55 21.47 14.15
C GLY A 170 25.87 21.08 13.48
N ALA A 171 26.30 19.82 13.58
CA ALA A 171 27.56 19.36 13.00
C ALA A 171 27.52 19.21 11.46
N ALA A 172 26.33 19.19 10.84
CA ALA A 172 26.18 19.15 9.39
C ALA A 172 26.30 20.55 8.79
N ASN A 173 27.26 20.75 7.89
CA ASN A 173 27.51 22.04 7.22
C ASN A 173 26.68 22.20 5.93
N LEU A 174 25.46 21.67 5.90
CA LEU A 174 24.57 21.68 4.74
C LEU A 174 23.17 22.16 5.13
N GLN A 175 22.43 22.67 4.15
CA GLN A 175 21.04 23.07 4.36
C GLN A 175 20.18 21.87 4.80
N GLN A 176 19.19 22.13 5.65
CA GLN A 176 18.31 21.10 6.22
C GLN A 176 17.73 20.15 5.17
N ALA A 177 17.22 20.67 4.05
CA ALA A 177 16.65 19.84 2.99
C ALA A 177 17.69 18.87 2.40
N ARG A 178 18.96 19.27 2.34
CA ARG A 178 20.06 18.40 1.88
C ARG A 178 20.41 17.35 2.91
N VAL A 179 20.41 17.69 4.19
CA VAL A 179 20.64 16.75 5.30
C VAL A 179 19.51 15.73 5.40
N GLU A 180 18.25 16.13 5.20
CA GLU A 180 17.09 15.22 5.10
C GLU A 180 17.28 14.21 3.96
N ALA A 181 17.67 14.67 2.77
CA ALA A 181 17.95 13.79 1.63
C ALA A 181 19.11 12.81 1.92
N ILE A 182 20.14 13.25 2.66
CA ILE A 182 21.24 12.40 3.12
C ILE A 182 20.74 11.34 4.11
N ALA A 183 19.88 11.69 5.07
CA ALA A 183 19.30 10.76 6.04
C ALA A 183 18.43 9.68 5.37
N GLU A 184 17.61 10.07 4.39
CA GLU A 184 16.82 9.14 3.57
C GLU A 184 17.70 8.20 2.75
N ARG A 185 18.80 8.71 2.19
CA ARG A 185 19.78 7.90 1.47
C ARG A 185 20.45 6.88 2.39
N LEU A 186 20.86 7.28 3.59
CA LEU A 186 21.42 6.36 4.59
C LEU A 186 20.46 5.22 4.93
N ALA A 187 19.16 5.51 5.06
CA ALA A 187 18.16 4.47 5.29
C ALA A 187 17.99 3.55 4.08
N ARG A 188 17.97 4.11 2.87
CA ARG A 188 17.88 3.34 1.61
C ARG A 188 19.08 2.41 1.40
N ASP A 189 20.28 2.88 1.76
CA ASP A 189 21.53 2.14 1.65
C ASP A 189 21.73 1.13 2.79
N GLY A 190 20.76 1.05 3.73
CA GLY A 190 20.71 0.04 4.77
C GLY A 190 21.47 0.38 6.04
N PHE A 191 21.91 1.63 6.22
CA PHE A 191 22.55 2.11 7.46
C PHE A 191 21.53 2.37 8.58
N PHE A 192 20.27 2.62 8.22
CA PHE A 192 19.15 2.70 9.16
C PHE A 192 18.08 1.64 8.87
N ARG A 193 17.53 1.05 9.93
CA ARG A 193 16.28 0.30 9.92
C ARG A 193 15.16 1.21 10.43
N LEU A 194 14.09 1.34 9.65
CA LEU A 194 12.91 2.10 10.05
C LEU A 194 11.91 1.19 10.76
N SER A 195 11.36 1.66 11.88
CA SER A 195 10.24 0.98 12.54
C SER A 195 8.95 1.09 11.73
N PRO A 196 8.08 0.07 11.74
CA PRO A 196 6.80 0.13 11.05
C PRO A 196 5.84 1.12 11.76
N GLY A 197 5.06 1.87 10.98
CA GLY A 197 4.02 2.77 11.51
C GLY A 197 3.99 4.15 10.87
N LYS A 198 3.10 5.01 11.37
CA LYS A 198 2.86 6.38 10.85
C LYS A 198 4.02 7.34 11.13
N TYR A 199 4.76 7.10 12.22
CA TYR A 199 5.94 7.89 12.61
C TYR A 199 7.14 6.95 12.70
N PRO A 200 7.71 6.54 11.55
CA PRO A 200 8.83 5.62 11.53
C PRO A 200 10.03 6.23 12.25
N THR A 201 10.54 5.50 13.23
CA THR A 201 11.78 5.83 13.95
C THR A 201 12.94 5.08 13.32
N ALA A 202 14.09 5.75 13.21
CA ALA A 202 15.30 5.18 12.65
C ALA A 202 16.15 4.57 13.76
N LYS A 203 16.57 3.32 13.57
CA LYS A 203 17.57 2.64 14.39
C LYS A 203 18.77 2.27 13.52
N LEU A 204 19.97 2.38 14.07
CA LEU A 204 21.18 1.95 13.38
C LEU A 204 21.12 0.44 13.08
N THR A 205 21.63 0.06 11.91
CA THR A 205 21.91 -1.34 11.57
C THR A 205 23.37 -1.66 11.91
N PRO A 206 23.78 -2.94 11.91
CA PRO A 206 25.19 -3.29 12.04
C PRO A 206 26.10 -2.61 11.02
N ALA A 207 25.58 -2.31 9.82
CA ALA A 207 26.32 -1.54 8.81
C ALA A 207 26.47 -0.05 9.21
N GLY A 208 25.44 0.55 9.81
CA GLY A 208 25.49 1.91 10.37
C GLY A 208 26.45 2.04 11.54
N GLU A 209 26.44 1.06 12.45
CA GLU A 209 27.37 0.98 13.57
C GLU A 209 28.81 0.80 13.12
N ALA A 210 29.07 -0.11 12.15
CA ALA A 210 30.40 -0.29 11.58
C ALA A 210 30.92 0.97 10.86
N LEU A 211 30.02 1.73 10.23
CA LEU A 211 30.37 3.01 9.60
C LEU A 211 30.73 4.08 10.65
N LEU A 212 29.95 4.18 11.74
CA LEU A 212 30.26 5.07 12.88
C LEU A 212 31.60 4.74 13.53
N ALA A 213 31.90 3.45 13.68
CA ALA A 213 33.15 2.95 14.24
C ALA A 213 34.36 3.10 13.29
N GLY A 214 34.17 3.62 12.07
CA GLY A 214 35.24 3.75 11.08
C GLY A 214 35.68 2.42 10.45
N GLN A 215 34.91 1.36 10.63
CA GLN A 215 35.17 0.01 10.11
C GLN A 215 34.56 -0.22 8.72
N ALA A 216 33.70 0.69 8.27
CA ALA A 216 33.11 0.72 6.93
C ALA A 216 33.26 2.12 6.32
N GLN A 217 33.07 2.22 5.00
CA GLN A 217 33.06 3.48 4.26
C GLN A 217 31.72 3.66 3.57
N LEU A 218 31.30 4.92 3.42
CA LEU A 218 30.12 5.25 2.65
C LEU A 218 30.32 4.83 1.18
N PRO A 219 29.32 4.20 0.54
CA PRO A 219 29.43 3.78 -0.84
C PRO A 219 29.57 4.99 -1.78
N PRO A 220 30.31 4.85 -2.90
CA PRO A 220 30.39 5.89 -3.92
C PRO A 220 29.01 6.17 -4.54
N ARG A 221 28.81 7.42 -4.96
CA ARG A 221 27.55 7.96 -5.46
C ARG A 221 27.18 7.25 -6.77
N ALA A 222 25.97 6.72 -6.84
CA ALA A 222 25.32 6.38 -8.10
C ALA A 222 24.27 7.46 -8.37
N ASP A 223 24.59 8.39 -9.27
CA ASP A 223 23.76 9.56 -9.57
C ASP A 223 22.38 9.19 -10.09
N TRP A 224 21.32 9.53 -9.34
CA TRP A 224 19.94 9.55 -9.83
C TRP A 224 19.17 10.69 -9.16
N LEU A 225 19.20 11.87 -9.80
CA LEU A 225 18.10 12.85 -9.94
C LEU A 225 18.71 14.22 -10.30
N ALA A 226 18.53 14.60 -11.58
CA ALA A 226 18.45 16.00 -11.95
C ALA A 226 17.35 16.65 -11.08
N ALA A 227 17.65 17.83 -10.55
CA ALA A 227 16.73 18.64 -9.77
C ALA A 227 15.39 18.81 -10.51
N ALA A 228 14.28 18.67 -9.78
CA ALA A 228 12.99 19.15 -10.26
C ALA A 228 13.10 20.65 -10.61
N PRO A 229 12.54 21.13 -11.73
CA PRO A 229 12.58 22.54 -12.05
C PRO A 229 11.71 23.30 -11.04
N ALA A 230 12.33 24.17 -10.26
CA ALA A 230 11.63 25.30 -9.65
C ALA A 230 11.14 26.19 -10.80
N GLY A 231 9.84 26.44 -10.84
CA GLY A 231 9.22 27.19 -11.93
C GLY A 231 9.21 28.68 -11.66
N ASP A 232 9.69 29.46 -12.63
CA ASP A 232 9.16 30.76 -13.06
C ASP A 232 10.09 31.43 -14.08
N GLY A 233 9.49 31.99 -15.14
CA GLY A 233 10.21 32.77 -16.17
C GLY A 233 9.73 32.48 -17.59
N ARG A 234 8.74 33.24 -18.05
CA ARG A 234 8.36 33.35 -19.46
C ARG A 234 9.50 34.08 -20.20
N ASP A 235 9.89 33.62 -21.38
CA ASP A 235 9.69 34.36 -22.64
C ASP A 235 10.44 33.74 -23.84
N ALA A 236 9.82 33.99 -25.00
CA ALA A 236 10.35 34.05 -26.36
C ALA A 236 10.84 32.75 -27.03
N GLN A 237 10.02 32.32 -27.98
CA GLN A 237 10.30 31.35 -29.01
C GLN A 237 11.10 31.96 -30.17
N GLU A 238 12.05 31.21 -30.74
CA GLU A 238 12.36 31.28 -32.18
C GLU A 238 12.72 29.89 -32.74
N PRO A 239 12.31 29.56 -33.98
CA PRO A 239 12.42 28.22 -34.55
C PRO A 239 13.74 28.02 -35.33
N LYS A 240 14.34 26.83 -35.23
CA LYS A 240 15.48 26.38 -36.05
C LYS A 240 15.32 24.91 -36.47
N PRO A 241 15.97 24.45 -37.56
CA PRO A 241 15.40 23.56 -38.58
C PRO A 241 15.22 22.10 -38.13
N ALA A 242 14.31 21.40 -38.83
CA ALA A 242 13.89 20.03 -38.54
C ALA A 242 15.06 19.05 -38.49
N LYS A 243 15.35 18.58 -37.27
CA LYS A 243 16.25 17.47 -36.99
C LYS A 243 15.59 16.17 -37.46
N PRO A 244 16.33 15.18 -37.99
CA PRO A 244 15.74 13.89 -38.35
C PRO A 244 15.05 13.28 -37.14
N MET A 245 13.82 12.82 -37.35
CA MET A 245 12.97 12.30 -36.27
C MET A 245 13.67 11.16 -35.55
N SER A 246 13.78 11.26 -34.23
CA SER A 246 14.44 10.28 -33.36
C SER A 246 13.68 8.95 -33.33
N GLU A 247 14.36 7.87 -32.92
CA GLU A 247 13.73 6.55 -32.75
C GLU A 247 12.54 6.61 -31.78
N SER A 248 12.65 7.42 -30.72
CA SER A 248 11.57 7.63 -29.75
C SER A 248 10.35 8.30 -30.38
N GLU A 249 10.56 9.37 -31.15
CA GLU A 249 9.49 10.09 -31.86
C GLU A 249 8.81 9.18 -32.90
N LEU A 250 9.56 8.35 -33.62
CA LEU A 250 8.99 7.38 -34.57
C LEU A 250 8.18 6.31 -33.86
N PHE A 251 8.67 5.79 -32.72
CA PHE A 251 7.93 4.84 -31.91
C PHE A 251 6.60 5.44 -31.40
N HIS A 252 6.61 6.69 -30.94
CA HIS A 252 5.42 7.39 -30.50
C HIS A 252 4.40 7.58 -31.63
N ALA A 253 4.84 8.03 -32.80
CA ALA A 253 3.96 8.18 -33.97
C ALA A 253 3.33 6.85 -34.40
N LEU A 254 4.11 5.76 -34.42
CA LEU A 254 3.63 4.42 -34.73
C LEU A 254 2.64 3.89 -33.67
N ARG A 255 2.83 4.25 -32.41
CA ARG A 255 1.92 3.91 -31.30
C ARG A 255 0.58 4.62 -31.43
N GLU A 256 0.58 5.89 -31.86
CA GLU A 256 -0.62 6.67 -32.14
C GLU A 256 -1.39 6.13 -33.35
N LEU A 257 -0.70 5.81 -34.44
CA LEU A 257 -1.30 5.17 -35.62
C LEU A 257 -2.00 3.86 -35.24
N ARG A 258 -1.34 3.04 -34.42
CA ARG A 258 -1.93 1.79 -33.90
C ARG A 258 -3.17 2.05 -33.05
N ALA A 259 -3.16 3.08 -32.21
CA ALA A 259 -4.31 3.43 -31.38
C ALA A 259 -5.49 3.92 -32.23
N ALA A 260 -5.22 4.72 -33.28
CA ALA A 260 -6.23 5.17 -34.23
C ALA A 260 -6.85 3.98 -35.00
N GLU A 261 -6.02 3.04 -35.47
CA GLU A 261 -6.50 1.85 -36.20
C GLU A 261 -7.29 0.89 -35.29
N ALA A 262 -6.87 0.75 -34.03
CA ALA A 262 -7.58 -0.05 -33.03
C ALA A 262 -8.96 0.55 -32.72
N LYS A 263 -9.06 1.87 -32.60
CA LYS A 263 -10.32 2.60 -32.41
C LYS A 263 -11.25 2.42 -33.62
N ARG A 264 -10.72 2.56 -34.85
CA ARG A 264 -11.49 2.35 -36.09
C ARG A 264 -12.09 0.94 -36.18
N ARG A 265 -11.35 -0.07 -35.74
CA ARG A 265 -11.77 -1.48 -35.77
C ARG A 265 -12.44 -1.98 -34.49
N ARG A 266 -12.67 -1.11 -33.50
CA ARG A 266 -13.24 -1.46 -32.19
C ARG A 266 -12.52 -2.64 -31.52
N THR A 267 -11.19 -2.65 -31.58
CA THR A 267 -10.36 -3.71 -30.98
C THR A 267 -9.27 -3.10 -30.10
N GLN A 268 -8.57 -3.93 -29.33
CA GLN A 268 -7.49 -3.49 -28.44
C GLN A 268 -6.20 -3.24 -29.24
N ALA A 269 -5.44 -2.19 -28.91
CA ALA A 269 -4.26 -1.76 -29.67
C ALA A 269 -3.21 -2.86 -29.83
N PHE A 270 -2.93 -3.65 -28.78
CA PHE A 270 -1.94 -4.74 -28.84
C PHE A 270 -2.35 -5.89 -29.78
N LYS A 271 -3.64 -6.02 -30.13
CA LYS A 271 -4.13 -7.02 -31.11
C LYS A 271 -3.80 -6.64 -32.55
N ILE A 272 -3.60 -5.35 -32.84
CA ILE A 272 -3.16 -4.86 -34.15
C ILE A 272 -1.67 -5.22 -34.34
N LEU A 273 -0.79 -4.67 -33.51
CA LEU A 273 0.65 -4.95 -33.48
C LEU A 273 1.17 -4.85 -32.03
N SER A 274 2.15 -5.67 -31.66
CA SER A 274 2.75 -5.62 -30.31
C SER A 274 3.70 -4.42 -30.19
N ASP A 275 3.91 -3.94 -28.95
CA ASP A 275 4.89 -2.87 -28.67
C ASP A 275 6.29 -3.25 -29.14
N GLY A 276 6.67 -4.53 -28.99
CA GLY A 276 7.95 -5.04 -29.49
C GLY A 276 8.10 -4.90 -31.01
N ALA A 277 7.03 -5.13 -31.78
CA ALA A 277 7.06 -4.94 -33.23
C ALA A 277 7.21 -3.46 -33.61
N LEU A 278 6.51 -2.55 -32.91
CA LEU A 278 6.63 -1.10 -33.15
C LEU A 278 8.01 -0.54 -32.79
N ARG A 279 8.62 -0.99 -31.69
CA ARG A 279 10.00 -0.60 -31.33
C ARG A 279 10.99 -1.09 -32.38
N HIS A 280 10.82 -2.33 -32.84
CA HIS A 280 11.69 -2.88 -33.89
C HIS A 280 11.52 -2.14 -35.23
N MET A 281 10.29 -1.71 -35.58
CA MET A 281 10.04 -0.85 -36.75
C MET A 281 10.69 0.52 -36.61
N ALA A 282 10.62 1.15 -35.44
CA ALA A 282 11.23 2.46 -35.19
C ALA A 282 12.76 2.40 -35.31
N LYS A 283 13.36 1.28 -34.89
CA LYS A 283 14.80 1.01 -34.98
C LYS A 283 15.26 0.70 -36.40
N LEU A 284 14.58 -0.21 -37.11
CA LEU A 284 14.98 -0.66 -38.44
C LEU A 284 14.52 0.24 -39.59
N ARG A 285 13.46 1.04 -39.38
CA ARG A 285 12.83 1.90 -40.39
C ARG A 285 12.58 1.17 -41.72
N PRO A 286 11.81 0.06 -41.71
CA PRO A 286 11.62 -0.78 -42.89
C PRO A 286 11.02 0.03 -44.04
N ALA A 287 11.64 -0.06 -45.21
CA ALA A 287 11.20 0.62 -46.43
C ALA A 287 10.38 -0.29 -47.35
N SER A 288 10.34 -1.59 -47.06
CA SER A 288 9.67 -2.61 -47.87
C SER A 288 8.85 -3.59 -47.03
N SER A 289 7.87 -4.24 -47.65
CA SER A 289 7.07 -5.29 -47.00
C SER A 289 7.91 -6.53 -46.62
N ALA A 290 9.03 -6.77 -47.31
CA ALA A 290 9.96 -7.85 -47.00
C ALA A 290 10.74 -7.57 -45.70
N GLU A 291 11.21 -6.33 -45.51
CA GLU A 291 11.84 -5.91 -44.25
C GLU A 291 10.85 -5.87 -43.09
N LEU A 292 9.60 -5.52 -43.37
CA LEU A 292 8.56 -5.58 -42.33
C LEU A 292 8.26 -7.04 -41.93
N ALA A 293 8.34 -8.00 -42.86
CA ALA A 293 8.13 -9.41 -42.57
C ALA A 293 9.22 -10.04 -41.67
N SER A 294 10.44 -9.49 -41.67
CA SER A 294 11.54 -10.01 -40.84
C SER A 294 11.41 -9.60 -39.35
N ILE A 295 10.49 -8.70 -39.02
CA ILE A 295 10.24 -8.24 -37.66
C ILE A 295 9.45 -9.29 -36.87
N LYS A 296 10.09 -9.83 -35.82
CA LYS A 296 9.48 -10.76 -34.86
C LYS A 296 8.16 -10.19 -34.30
N GLY A 297 7.05 -10.86 -34.61
CA GLY A 297 5.69 -10.45 -34.21
C GLY A 297 4.79 -9.97 -35.34
N ILE A 298 5.32 -9.85 -36.57
CA ILE A 298 4.57 -9.54 -37.80
C ILE A 298 4.41 -10.82 -38.62
N GLY A 299 3.29 -11.52 -38.42
CA GLY A 299 2.93 -12.67 -39.26
C GLY A 299 2.36 -12.24 -40.62
N PRO A 300 2.25 -13.16 -41.59
CA PRO A 300 1.79 -12.87 -42.96
C PRO A 300 0.38 -12.25 -43.00
N GLU A 301 -0.49 -12.62 -42.07
CA GLU A 301 -1.83 -12.06 -41.95
C GLU A 301 -1.83 -10.59 -41.50
N LYS A 302 -0.97 -10.25 -40.53
CA LYS A 302 -0.83 -8.86 -40.05
C LYS A 302 -0.13 -7.99 -41.08
N LEU A 303 0.84 -8.54 -41.81
CA LEU A 303 1.52 -7.88 -42.92
C LEU A 303 0.53 -7.52 -44.03
N LYS A 304 -0.34 -8.46 -44.42
CA LYS A 304 -1.37 -8.20 -45.45
C LYS A 304 -2.41 -7.17 -45.01
N LYS A 305 -2.78 -7.16 -43.73
CA LYS A 305 -3.83 -6.28 -43.18
C LYS A 305 -3.35 -4.87 -42.81
N PHE A 306 -2.11 -4.74 -42.33
CA PHE A 306 -1.59 -3.51 -41.73
C PHE A 306 -0.25 -3.05 -42.32
N GLY A 307 0.46 -3.90 -43.07
CA GLY A 307 1.81 -3.58 -43.56
C GLY A 307 1.88 -2.30 -44.37
N GLY A 308 0.97 -2.09 -45.32
CA GLY A 308 0.93 -0.87 -46.13
C GLY A 308 0.68 0.40 -45.30
N LEU A 309 -0.18 0.32 -44.28
CA LEU A 309 -0.50 1.46 -43.41
C LEU A 309 0.72 1.93 -42.61
N PHE A 310 1.47 0.98 -42.04
CA PHE A 310 2.65 1.29 -41.22
C PHE A 310 3.85 1.69 -42.07
N LEU A 311 4.04 1.09 -43.25
CA LEU A 311 5.10 1.50 -44.18
C LEU A 311 4.90 2.92 -44.71
N GLU A 312 3.65 3.31 -45.01
CA GLU A 312 3.35 4.67 -45.48
C GLU A 312 3.61 5.71 -44.40
N GLU A 313 3.23 5.43 -43.15
CA GLU A 313 3.51 6.33 -42.02
C GLU A 313 5.01 6.46 -41.75
N ILE A 314 5.76 5.35 -41.81
CA ILE A 314 7.22 5.38 -41.68
C ILE A 314 7.84 6.19 -42.80
N ARG A 315 7.40 5.99 -44.05
CA ARG A 315 7.88 6.76 -45.21
C ARG A 315 7.60 8.25 -45.03
N ARG A 316 6.37 8.63 -44.69
CA ARG A 316 5.97 10.02 -44.45
C ARG A 316 6.84 10.71 -43.40
N LEU A 317 7.24 9.97 -42.37
CA LEU A 317 8.02 10.50 -41.25
C LEU A 317 9.54 10.36 -41.42
N THR A 318 10.00 9.65 -42.47
CA THR A 318 11.43 9.32 -42.70
C THR A 318 11.98 9.92 -44.00
N GLU A 319 11.16 10.52 -44.87
CA GLU A 319 11.63 11.23 -46.07
C GLU A 319 12.50 12.45 -45.70
N GLY A 320 13.79 12.15 -45.54
CA GLY A 320 14.90 12.99 -45.11
C GLY A 320 16.24 12.25 -44.91
N ALA A 321 16.32 10.92 -45.09
CA ALA A 321 17.61 10.19 -45.14
C ALA A 321 17.50 8.82 -45.86
N PRO A 322 18.51 8.38 -46.65
CA PRO A 322 18.48 7.11 -47.38
C PRO A 322 18.89 5.90 -46.53
N ALA A 323 18.40 4.72 -46.94
CA ALA A 323 18.58 3.40 -46.32
C ALA A 323 20.03 2.88 -46.33
N ARG A 324 20.40 2.07 -45.32
CA ARG A 324 21.64 1.27 -45.30
C ARG A 324 21.33 -0.24 -45.38
N PRO A 325 22.14 -1.03 -46.10
CA PRO A 325 21.85 -2.42 -46.43
C PRO A 325 22.27 -3.42 -45.33
N ALA A 326 21.71 -4.62 -45.44
CA ALA A 326 21.91 -5.76 -44.56
C ALA A 326 23.28 -6.46 -44.77
N GLU A 327 23.93 -6.86 -43.68
CA GLU A 327 25.01 -7.85 -43.69
C GLU A 327 24.72 -9.01 -42.74
N SER A 328 25.14 -10.18 -43.20
CA SER A 328 24.75 -11.54 -42.85
C SER A 328 25.46 -12.10 -41.61
N LEU A 329 24.73 -12.91 -40.84
CA LEU A 329 25.26 -13.81 -39.81
C LEU A 329 25.80 -15.07 -40.49
N ASP A 330 27.12 -15.27 -40.47
CA ASP A 330 27.74 -16.57 -40.72
C ASP A 330 28.42 -17.13 -39.46
N SER A 331 27.86 -18.25 -39.02
CA SER A 331 28.52 -19.49 -38.59
C SER A 331 29.89 -19.41 -37.87
N ALA A 332 29.84 -19.42 -36.54
CA ALA A 332 30.75 -20.22 -35.71
C ALA A 332 30.20 -20.26 -34.29
N LEU A 333 29.77 -21.44 -33.84
CA LEU A 333 29.78 -21.95 -32.44
C LEU A 333 28.88 -23.19 -32.35
N LEU A 334 29.33 -24.26 -33.00
CA LEU A 334 28.98 -25.63 -32.64
C LEU A 334 30.30 -26.37 -32.47
N ALA A 335 30.81 -26.39 -31.24
CA ALA A 335 31.67 -27.46 -30.77
C ALA A 335 31.79 -27.41 -29.24
N ASP A 336 31.25 -28.48 -28.67
CA ASP A 336 31.75 -29.22 -27.52
C ASP A 336 31.07 -29.04 -26.16
N SER A 337 30.38 -30.13 -25.82
CA SER A 337 29.63 -30.42 -24.62
C SER A 337 30.39 -31.48 -23.82
N ALA A 338 30.78 -31.14 -22.60
CA ALA A 338 31.08 -32.13 -21.55
C ALA A 338 30.66 -31.55 -20.19
N PRO A 339 29.90 -32.27 -19.34
CA PRO A 339 29.47 -31.77 -18.04
C PRO A 339 30.43 -32.23 -16.92
N PRO A 340 30.64 -31.45 -15.85
CA PRO A 340 31.11 -32.02 -14.60
C PRO A 340 29.97 -32.20 -13.59
N ALA A 341 29.94 -33.44 -13.13
CA ALA A 341 29.44 -34.08 -11.91
C ALA A 341 28.86 -33.25 -10.75
N ALA A 342 27.94 -33.95 -10.08
CA ALA A 342 27.19 -33.65 -8.87
C ALA A 342 28.03 -33.18 -7.67
N VAL A 343 27.46 -32.25 -6.90
CA VAL A 343 28.01 -31.74 -5.64
C VAL A 343 27.25 -32.35 -4.45
N ALA A 344 28.01 -32.89 -3.50
CA ALA A 344 27.57 -33.51 -2.25
C ALA A 344 27.15 -32.47 -1.17
N PRO A 345 26.35 -32.86 -0.16
CA PRO A 345 25.86 -31.93 0.87
C PRO A 345 26.92 -31.60 1.94
N CYS A 346 26.94 -30.33 2.35
CA CYS A 346 27.80 -29.77 3.39
C CYS A 346 27.44 -30.29 4.79
N ALA A 347 28.38 -31.00 5.41
CA ALA A 347 28.39 -31.29 6.84
C ALA A 347 29.40 -30.34 7.52
N ALA A 348 28.94 -29.16 7.94
CA ALA A 348 29.54 -28.34 9.01
C ALA A 348 28.77 -27.02 9.15
N CYS A 349 27.73 -27.01 9.99
CA CYS A 349 27.21 -25.75 10.53
C CYS A 349 26.71 -25.99 11.96
N PRO A 350 27.31 -25.38 12.99
CA PRO A 350 26.85 -25.49 14.37
C PRO A 350 25.86 -24.35 14.66
N CYS A 351 24.57 -24.65 14.71
CA CYS A 351 23.55 -23.74 15.20
C CYS A 351 22.66 -24.43 16.24
N SER A 352 23.15 -24.46 17.49
CA SER A 352 22.30 -24.68 18.66
C SER A 352 22.05 -23.32 19.33
N VAL A 353 20.92 -22.69 19.01
CA VAL A 353 20.38 -21.60 19.81
C VAL A 353 19.46 -22.21 20.86
N SER A 354 19.84 -22.04 22.13
CA SER A 354 19.04 -22.40 23.30
C SER A 354 17.70 -21.67 23.27
N ALA A 355 16.61 -22.43 23.43
CA ALA A 355 15.27 -21.89 23.57
C ALA A 355 15.07 -21.28 24.97
N GLU A 356 14.98 -19.96 25.05
CA GLU A 356 14.33 -19.29 26.18
C GLU A 356 12.82 -19.31 25.95
N SER A 357 12.06 -19.73 26.96
CA SER A 357 10.60 -19.82 26.90
C SER A 357 9.96 -18.45 26.66
N PRO A 358 8.94 -18.34 25.80
CA PRO A 358 8.29 -17.09 25.48
C PRO A 358 7.54 -16.51 26.69
N PRO A 359 7.42 -15.17 26.79
CA PRO A 359 6.66 -14.53 27.85
C PRO A 359 5.17 -14.91 27.78
N PRO A 360 4.46 -14.93 28.92
CA PRO A 360 3.04 -15.24 28.94
C PRO A 360 2.25 -14.23 28.10
N MET A 361 1.34 -14.73 27.28
CA MET A 361 0.48 -13.87 26.46
C MET A 361 -0.38 -12.95 27.34
N PRO A 362 -0.60 -11.69 26.93
CA PRO A 362 -1.50 -10.79 27.63
C PRO A 362 -2.94 -11.27 27.52
N ASP A 363 -3.69 -11.13 28.61
CA ASP A 363 -5.13 -11.43 28.69
C ASP A 363 -5.90 -10.66 27.57
N PRO A 364 -6.67 -11.35 26.70
CA PRO A 364 -7.47 -10.69 25.66
C PRO A 364 -8.40 -9.59 26.20
N ALA A 365 -8.90 -9.73 27.42
CA ALA A 365 -9.73 -8.71 28.06
C ALA A 365 -8.90 -7.49 28.51
N ALA A 366 -7.62 -7.67 28.82
CA ALA A 366 -6.67 -6.56 29.05
C ALA A 366 -6.35 -5.85 27.73
N VAL A 367 -6.05 -6.59 26.66
CA VAL A 367 -5.77 -6.02 25.33
C VAL A 367 -6.98 -5.22 24.81
N LEU A 368 -8.19 -5.74 24.97
CA LEU A 368 -9.42 -5.02 24.59
C LEU A 368 -9.60 -3.74 25.43
N ARG A 369 -9.32 -3.80 26.73
CA ARG A 369 -9.36 -2.61 27.62
C ARG A 369 -8.38 -1.55 27.16
N ASP A 370 -7.15 -1.95 26.86
CA ASP A 370 -6.09 -1.05 26.44
C ASP A 370 -6.40 -0.41 25.09
N LEU A 371 -6.99 -1.17 24.15
CA LEU A 371 -7.43 -0.65 22.86
C LEU A 371 -8.61 0.32 23.00
N ILE A 372 -9.58 0.05 23.88
CA ILE A 372 -10.67 0.99 24.16
C ILE A 372 -10.12 2.25 24.82
N HIS A 373 -9.22 2.12 25.80
CA HIS A 373 -8.59 3.26 26.45
C HIS A 373 -7.80 4.12 25.44
N PHE A 374 -7.01 3.47 24.58
CA PHE A 374 -6.29 4.14 23.51
C PHE A 374 -7.24 4.82 22.52
N PHE A 375 -8.33 4.16 22.11
CA PHE A 375 -9.36 4.76 21.26
C PHE A 375 -9.97 6.04 21.86
N LEU A 376 -10.24 6.02 23.18
CA LEU A 376 -10.81 7.17 23.89
C LEU A 376 -9.81 8.30 24.10
N ALA A 377 -8.52 8.01 24.22
CA ALA A 377 -7.47 9.00 24.45
C ALA A 377 -6.87 9.59 23.16
N ALA A 378 -6.77 8.81 22.10
CA ALA A 378 -5.97 9.14 20.90
C ALA A 378 -6.54 10.29 20.05
N GLU A 379 -5.76 10.85 19.12
CA GLU A 379 -6.26 11.86 18.17
C GLU A 379 -7.20 11.26 17.11
N ARG A 380 -7.90 12.10 16.32
CA ARG A 380 -9.00 11.64 15.44
C ARG A 380 -8.58 10.51 14.47
N GLU A 381 -7.39 10.60 13.88
CA GLU A 381 -6.90 9.60 12.93
C GLU A 381 -6.40 8.32 13.63
N GLU A 382 -5.77 8.47 14.79
CA GLU A 382 -5.28 7.35 15.60
C GLU A 382 -6.44 6.58 16.22
N ALA A 383 -7.48 7.26 16.67
CA ALA A 383 -8.72 6.66 17.12
C ALA A 383 -9.40 5.86 16.00
N GLN A 384 -9.34 6.30 14.74
CA GLN A 384 -9.86 5.51 13.62
C GLN A 384 -9.07 4.22 13.37
N GLU A 385 -7.74 4.27 13.52
CA GLU A 385 -6.88 3.08 13.44
C GLU A 385 -7.12 2.14 14.63
N ALA A 386 -7.16 2.68 15.85
CA ALA A 386 -7.51 1.96 17.07
C ALA A 386 -8.86 1.24 16.92
N PHE A 387 -9.85 1.94 16.39
CA PHE A 387 -11.17 1.40 16.14
C PHE A 387 -11.18 0.34 15.03
N ARG A 388 -10.37 0.49 13.98
CA ARG A 388 -10.16 -0.57 12.97
C ARG A 388 -9.59 -1.83 13.59
N ARG A 389 -8.69 -1.70 14.57
CA ARG A 389 -8.15 -2.82 15.34
C ARG A 389 -9.17 -3.40 16.31
N LEU A 390 -9.99 -2.57 16.96
CA LEU A 390 -11.10 -3.03 17.80
C LEU A 390 -12.04 -3.94 17.01
N LYS A 391 -12.34 -3.62 15.74
CA LYS A 391 -13.17 -4.49 14.87
C LYS A 391 -12.62 -5.90 14.62
N LEU A 392 -11.37 -6.19 15.01
CA LEU A 392 -10.80 -7.54 14.95
C LEU A 392 -11.27 -8.44 16.11
N PHE A 393 -11.86 -7.86 17.16
CA PHE A 393 -12.40 -8.58 18.31
C PHE A 393 -13.86 -8.96 18.12
N ASP A 394 -14.37 -9.83 18.99
CA ASP A 394 -15.78 -10.20 19.00
C ASP A 394 -16.67 -8.96 19.24
N ARG A 395 -17.75 -8.83 18.45
CA ARG A 395 -18.63 -7.65 18.49
C ARG A 395 -19.33 -7.50 19.83
N THR A 396 -19.65 -8.60 20.50
CA THR A 396 -20.28 -8.62 21.82
C THR A 396 -19.27 -8.21 22.89
N ALA A 397 -18.03 -8.71 22.81
CA ALA A 397 -16.95 -8.31 23.71
C ALA A 397 -16.63 -6.80 23.59
N ILE A 398 -16.52 -6.28 22.36
CA ILE A 398 -16.30 -4.85 22.12
C ILE A 398 -17.47 -4.04 22.69
N TRP A 399 -18.71 -4.48 22.45
CA TRP A 399 -19.91 -3.83 22.97
C TRP A 399 -19.89 -3.72 24.49
N ASN A 400 -19.67 -4.84 25.18
CA ASN A 400 -19.59 -4.88 26.65
C ASN A 400 -18.48 -3.98 27.18
N GLY A 401 -17.32 -3.97 26.51
CA GLY A 401 -16.21 -3.09 26.86
C GLY A 401 -16.55 -1.61 26.68
N MET A 402 -17.26 -1.26 25.61
CA MET A 402 -17.69 0.11 25.33
C MET A 402 -18.78 0.58 26.29
N GLU A 403 -19.73 -0.27 26.65
CA GLU A 403 -20.75 0.04 27.65
C GLU A 403 -20.12 0.29 29.02
N ALA A 404 -19.16 -0.55 29.42
CA ALA A 404 -18.39 -0.33 30.64
C ALA A 404 -17.52 0.94 30.57
N ALA A 405 -17.05 1.33 29.39
CA ALA A 405 -16.29 2.56 29.20
C ALA A 405 -17.18 3.80 29.23
N TRP A 406 -18.43 3.70 28.80
CA TRP A 406 -19.41 4.79 28.85
C TRP A 406 -19.66 5.25 30.28
N GLU A 407 -19.88 4.33 31.21
CA GLU A 407 -20.09 4.65 32.64
C GLU A 407 -18.89 5.36 33.28
N ARG A 408 -17.70 5.21 32.69
CA ARG A 408 -16.46 5.85 33.16
C ARG A 408 -16.11 7.12 32.39
N ALA A 409 -16.76 7.37 31.25
CA ALA A 409 -16.50 8.53 30.41
C ALA A 409 -17.09 9.78 31.06
N ALA A 410 -16.22 10.62 31.63
CA ALA A 410 -16.58 11.89 32.26
C ALA A 410 -16.61 13.06 31.26
N ASP A 411 -15.88 12.95 30.14
CA ASP A 411 -15.73 14.01 29.15
C ASP A 411 -16.58 13.77 27.88
N GLU A 412 -17.08 14.87 27.30
CA GLU A 412 -17.91 14.87 26.09
C GLU A 412 -17.20 14.25 24.87
N ARG A 413 -15.86 14.35 24.81
CA ARG A 413 -15.07 13.81 23.69
C ARG A 413 -15.05 12.28 23.71
N SER A 414 -14.84 11.67 24.87
CA SER A 414 -14.92 10.22 25.04
C SER A 414 -16.33 9.70 24.78
N ARG A 415 -17.36 10.42 25.26
CA ARG A 415 -18.77 10.05 25.02
C ARG A 415 -19.15 10.10 23.56
N THR A 416 -18.83 11.18 22.86
CA THR A 416 -19.08 11.29 21.42
C THR A 416 -18.35 10.21 20.62
N ARG A 417 -17.13 9.83 21.01
CA ARG A 417 -16.41 8.70 20.39
C ARG A 417 -17.13 7.37 20.57
N LEU A 418 -17.65 7.09 21.75
CA LEU A 418 -18.42 5.87 22.03
C LEU A 418 -19.72 5.84 21.22
N ILE A 419 -20.43 6.97 21.09
CA ILE A 419 -21.64 7.09 20.28
C ILE A 419 -21.34 6.80 18.81
N TRP A 420 -20.29 7.42 18.26
CA TRP A 420 -19.86 7.16 16.88
C TRP A 420 -19.47 5.70 16.65
N ALA A 421 -18.70 5.12 17.58
CA ALA A 421 -18.26 3.74 17.51
C ALA A 421 -19.44 2.74 17.57
N ALA A 422 -20.48 3.04 18.37
CA ALA A 422 -21.68 2.21 18.47
C ALA A 422 -22.41 2.11 17.12
N GLY A 423 -22.55 3.23 16.39
CA GLY A 423 -23.14 3.24 15.05
C GLY A 423 -22.32 2.46 14.02
N GLU A 424 -21.00 2.43 14.18
CA GLU A 424 -20.08 1.75 13.26
C GLU A 424 -19.97 0.23 13.50
N ILE A 425 -20.01 -0.22 14.76
CA ILE A 425 -19.99 -1.65 15.10
C ILE A 425 -21.34 -2.28 14.78
N GLY A 426 -22.43 -1.61 15.18
CA GLY A 426 -23.81 -2.12 15.16
C GLY A 426 -23.91 -3.52 15.73
N ALA A 427 -23.52 -3.68 16.99
CA ALA A 427 -23.77 -4.89 17.77
C ALA A 427 -25.27 -5.02 18.11
N GLU A 428 -25.70 -6.21 18.51
CA GLU A 428 -27.06 -6.44 18.98
C GLU A 428 -27.28 -5.60 20.25
N GLY A 429 -28.29 -4.72 20.26
CA GLY A 429 -28.54 -3.75 21.34
C GLY A 429 -28.00 -2.33 21.12
N ALA A 430 -27.09 -2.13 20.15
CA ALA A 430 -26.53 -0.80 19.86
C ALA A 430 -27.59 0.22 19.42
N GLU A 431 -28.63 -0.22 18.70
CA GLU A 431 -29.76 0.64 18.33
C GLU A 431 -30.47 1.21 19.56
N ARG A 432 -30.91 0.35 20.48
CA ARG A 432 -31.64 0.75 21.69
C ARG A 432 -30.78 1.68 22.55
N TRP A 433 -29.49 1.39 22.63
CA TRP A 433 -28.54 2.22 23.35
C TRP A 433 -28.37 3.60 22.69
N LEU A 434 -28.22 3.67 21.37
CA LEU A 434 -28.14 4.95 20.63
C LEU A 434 -29.44 5.77 20.75
N VAL A 435 -30.60 5.12 20.75
CA VAL A 435 -31.90 5.79 21.00
C VAL A 435 -31.92 6.43 22.38
N ALA A 436 -31.43 5.74 23.42
CA ALA A 436 -31.35 6.30 24.77
C ALA A 436 -30.45 7.56 24.83
N ARG A 437 -29.45 7.67 23.94
CA ARG A 437 -28.55 8.82 23.87
C ARG A 437 -29.18 10.09 23.31
N LEU A 438 -30.36 10.00 22.70
CA LEU A 438 -31.14 11.17 22.29
C LEU A 438 -31.73 11.93 23.48
N ALA A 439 -31.67 11.39 24.70
CA ALA A 439 -32.09 12.07 25.92
C ALA A 439 -30.93 12.72 26.70
N GLU A 440 -29.68 12.62 26.23
CA GLU A 440 -28.51 13.16 26.94
C GLU A 440 -28.50 14.69 26.95
N PRO A 441 -27.93 15.34 27.99
CA PRO A 441 -27.96 16.79 28.13
C PRO A 441 -27.14 17.52 27.05
N SER A 442 -26.05 16.91 26.56
CA SER A 442 -25.20 17.52 25.53
C SER A 442 -25.87 17.50 24.15
N PRO A 443 -26.03 18.65 23.48
CA PRO A 443 -26.50 18.70 22.09
C PRO A 443 -25.57 17.97 21.12
N VAL A 444 -24.26 17.96 21.39
CA VAL A 444 -23.27 17.30 20.52
C VAL A 444 -23.47 15.78 20.54
N GLU A 445 -23.73 15.22 21.72
CA GLU A 445 -24.01 13.80 21.91
C GLU A 445 -25.31 13.39 21.21
N ARG A 446 -26.40 14.16 21.42
CA ARG A 446 -27.70 13.92 20.75
C ARG A 446 -27.58 14.00 19.23
N ARG A 447 -26.89 15.01 18.72
CA ARG A 447 -26.63 15.18 17.28
C ARG A 447 -25.92 13.96 16.69
N LEU A 448 -24.86 13.50 17.36
CA LEU A 448 -24.07 12.37 16.91
C LEU A 448 -24.83 11.05 17.03
N ALA A 449 -25.75 10.92 18.00
CA ALA A 449 -26.67 9.80 18.10
C ALA A 449 -27.60 9.75 16.87
N CYS A 450 -28.16 10.89 16.43
CA CYS A 450 -28.91 10.97 15.17
C CYS A 450 -28.08 10.51 13.96
N GLU A 451 -26.84 11.01 13.83
CA GLU A 451 -25.95 10.63 12.73
C GLU A 451 -25.57 9.14 12.74
N SER A 452 -25.45 8.56 13.93
CA SER A 452 -25.08 7.15 14.11
C SER A 452 -26.26 6.23 13.83
N LEU A 453 -27.46 6.59 14.30
CA LEU A 453 -28.71 5.88 13.99
C LEU A 453 -29.02 5.88 12.48
N ARG A 454 -28.72 6.99 11.80
CA ARG A 454 -28.85 7.11 10.33
C ARG A 454 -28.12 6.00 9.58
N LYS A 455 -26.93 5.61 10.02
CA LYS A 455 -26.10 4.60 9.33
C LYS A 455 -26.66 3.19 9.44
N ARG A 456 -27.38 2.89 10.51
CA ARG A 456 -27.94 1.57 10.81
C ARG A 456 -29.32 1.72 11.46
N PRO A 457 -30.35 2.06 10.66
CA PRO A 457 -31.69 2.20 11.18
C PRO A 457 -32.23 0.83 11.61
N GLY A 458 -32.80 0.78 12.80
CA GLY A 458 -33.58 -0.37 13.26
C GLY A 458 -35.03 0.00 13.55
N ARG A 459 -35.72 -0.83 14.33
CA ARG A 459 -37.18 -0.76 14.49
C ARG A 459 -37.68 0.45 15.27
N GLN A 460 -36.89 0.96 16.22
CA GLN A 460 -37.26 2.09 17.07
C GLN A 460 -36.70 3.43 16.56
N THR A 461 -35.79 3.35 15.59
CA THR A 461 -35.04 4.50 15.08
C THR A 461 -35.93 5.59 14.50
N GLU A 462 -36.94 5.24 13.69
CA GLU A 462 -37.83 6.23 13.06
C GLU A 462 -38.62 7.02 14.10
N ALA A 463 -39.22 6.35 15.08
CA ALA A 463 -39.99 7.00 16.14
C ALA A 463 -39.11 7.94 17.00
N ALA A 464 -37.91 7.49 17.35
CA ALA A 464 -36.99 8.27 18.16
C ALA A 464 -36.45 9.51 17.43
N LEU A 465 -36.17 9.41 16.12
CA LEU A 465 -35.73 10.55 15.32
C LEU A 465 -36.85 11.57 15.08
N VAL A 466 -38.12 11.12 15.02
CA VAL A 466 -39.28 12.03 14.96
C VAL A 466 -39.39 12.85 16.24
N GLU A 467 -39.12 12.26 17.41
CA GLU A 467 -39.06 13.01 18.67
C GLU A 467 -37.88 14.01 18.67
N ALA A 468 -36.72 13.60 18.15
CA ALA A 468 -35.54 14.45 18.03
C ALA A 468 -35.70 15.66 17.06
N LEU A 469 -36.71 15.66 16.18
CA LEU A 469 -37.07 16.85 15.41
C LEU A 469 -37.60 17.99 16.30
N LEU A 470 -38.10 17.67 17.49
CA LEU A 470 -38.62 18.64 18.46
C LEU A 470 -37.55 19.06 19.48
N ASP A 471 -36.28 18.72 19.23
CA ASP A 471 -35.18 19.10 20.12
C ASP A 471 -35.08 20.63 20.25
N ARG A 472 -34.51 21.09 21.36
CA ARG A 472 -34.28 22.52 21.60
C ARG A 472 -33.11 23.07 20.79
N ASP A 473 -32.20 22.20 20.37
CA ASP A 473 -31.00 22.55 19.62
C ASP A 473 -31.19 22.37 18.11
N GLU A 474 -30.91 23.42 17.35
CA GLU A 474 -31.08 23.46 15.90
C GLU A 474 -30.21 22.42 15.16
N ALA A 475 -28.99 22.15 15.63
CA ALA A 475 -28.11 21.19 14.98
C ALA A 475 -28.60 19.75 15.18
N VAL A 476 -29.22 19.46 16.33
CA VAL A 476 -29.89 18.18 16.58
C VAL A 476 -31.12 18.03 15.68
N GLN A 477 -31.96 19.06 15.57
CA GLN A 477 -33.10 19.08 14.65
C GLN A 477 -32.67 18.80 13.20
N ALA A 478 -31.63 19.49 12.71
CA ALA A 478 -31.10 19.31 11.37
C ALA A 478 -30.58 17.87 11.13
N SER A 479 -29.90 17.30 12.12
CA SER A 479 -29.36 15.94 12.02
C SER A 479 -30.45 14.87 12.07
N ALA A 480 -31.50 15.09 12.87
CA ALA A 480 -32.70 14.24 12.90
C ALA A 480 -33.44 14.28 11.55
N ALA A 481 -33.61 15.47 10.97
CA ALA A 481 -34.20 15.63 9.64
C ALA A 481 -33.40 14.92 8.55
N ALA A 482 -32.08 15.08 8.54
CA ALA A 482 -31.20 14.40 7.60
C ALA A 482 -31.27 12.86 7.75
N ALA A 483 -31.33 12.36 8.99
CA ALA A 483 -31.46 10.94 9.26
C ALA A 483 -32.81 10.38 8.77
N LEU A 484 -33.92 11.07 9.04
CA LEU A 484 -35.26 10.70 8.56
C LEU A 484 -35.36 10.74 7.03
N GLY A 485 -34.71 11.71 6.38
CA GLY A 485 -34.63 11.78 4.92
C GLY A 485 -33.89 10.59 4.28
N GLU A 486 -32.87 10.06 4.95
CA GLU A 486 -32.14 8.86 4.51
C GLU A 486 -32.88 7.55 4.79
N ILE A 487 -33.62 7.45 5.90
CA ILE A 487 -34.45 6.28 6.21
C ILE A 487 -35.67 6.25 5.29
N GLY A 488 -36.33 7.39 5.11
CA GLY A 488 -37.58 7.53 4.37
C GLY A 488 -38.76 6.85 5.08
N GLY A 489 -39.86 6.64 4.35
CA GLY A 489 -41.08 6.06 4.89
C GLY A 489 -42.22 7.08 5.05
N ARG A 490 -43.46 6.57 5.13
CA ARG A 490 -44.66 7.41 5.33
C ARG A 490 -44.65 8.17 6.68
N PRO A 491 -44.27 7.55 7.82
CA PRO A 491 -44.23 8.26 9.10
C PRO A 491 -43.15 9.35 9.12
N ALA A 492 -41.93 9.06 8.63
CA ALA A 492 -40.86 10.03 8.47
C ALA A 492 -41.27 11.22 7.60
N GLN A 493 -41.92 10.96 6.45
CA GLN A 493 -42.41 12.02 5.56
C GLN A 493 -43.48 12.88 6.23
N ALA A 494 -44.46 12.26 6.89
CA ALA A 494 -45.52 12.98 7.60
C ALA A 494 -44.97 13.85 8.75
N ALA A 495 -43.94 13.38 9.45
CA ALA A 495 -43.27 14.15 10.50
C ALA A 495 -42.52 15.37 9.95
N LEU A 496 -41.76 15.20 8.86
CA LEU A 496 -41.05 16.29 8.19
C LEU A 496 -42.02 17.33 7.63
N ASP A 497 -43.11 16.90 6.99
CA ASP A 497 -44.15 17.80 6.45
C ASP A 497 -44.84 18.60 7.56
N ARG A 498 -45.05 18.02 8.75
CA ARG A 498 -45.63 18.73 9.91
C ARG A 498 -44.70 19.81 10.46
N MET A 499 -43.39 19.58 10.37
CA MET A 499 -42.37 20.48 10.87
C MET A 499 -42.05 21.61 9.87
N ARG A 500 -42.31 21.38 8.58
CA ARG A 500 -42.14 22.37 7.51
C ARG A 500 -42.80 23.71 7.82
N GLY A 501 -42.02 24.80 7.83
CA GLY A 501 -42.52 26.16 8.09
C GLY A 501 -42.87 26.47 9.55
N SER A 502 -42.56 25.58 10.50
CA SER A 502 -42.73 25.84 11.92
C SER A 502 -41.75 26.90 12.42
N LYS A 503 -42.24 27.85 13.24
CA LYS A 503 -41.41 28.87 13.90
C LYS A 503 -40.44 28.30 14.94
N ALA A 504 -40.62 27.04 15.34
CA ALA A 504 -39.78 26.36 16.32
C ALA A 504 -38.48 25.79 15.73
N ILE A 505 -38.25 25.99 14.42
CA ILE A 505 -37.14 25.41 13.67
C ILE A 505 -36.23 26.54 13.19
N GLY A 506 -34.94 26.45 13.53
CA GLY A 506 -33.95 27.40 13.05
C GLY A 506 -33.62 27.22 11.56
N GLY A 507 -32.91 28.19 10.97
CA GLY A 507 -32.70 28.25 9.52
C GLY A 507 -32.02 27.02 8.93
N THR A 508 -30.98 26.50 9.58
CA THR A 508 -30.24 25.32 9.12
C THR A 508 -31.06 24.04 9.22
N ALA A 509 -31.91 23.92 10.25
CA ALA A 509 -32.82 22.79 10.39
C ALA A 509 -33.96 22.84 9.37
N ALA A 510 -34.45 24.03 9.02
CA ALA A 510 -35.45 24.20 7.98
C ALA A 510 -34.92 23.76 6.60
N ASP A 511 -33.69 24.14 6.25
CA ASP A 511 -33.03 23.70 5.02
C ASP A 511 -32.84 22.17 4.98
N ALA A 512 -32.45 21.58 6.10
CA ALA A 512 -32.30 20.12 6.22
C ALA A 512 -33.63 19.37 6.04
N ILE A 513 -34.75 19.93 6.52
CA ILE A 513 -36.09 19.37 6.33
C ILE A 513 -36.50 19.43 4.86
N GLU A 514 -36.29 20.55 4.18
CA GLU A 514 -36.61 20.68 2.74
C GLU A 514 -35.78 19.72 1.88
N ASP A 515 -34.49 19.56 2.18
CA ASP A 515 -33.66 18.58 1.47
C ASP A 515 -34.10 17.14 1.76
N ALA A 516 -34.45 16.82 3.02
CA ALA A 516 -34.96 15.51 3.41
C ALA A 516 -36.27 15.16 2.68
N ILE A 517 -37.25 16.07 2.64
CA ILE A 517 -38.51 15.89 1.90
C ILE A 517 -38.21 15.68 0.41
N SER A 518 -37.33 16.48 -0.16
CA SER A 518 -36.93 16.38 -1.56
C SER A 518 -36.23 15.05 -1.90
N ARG A 519 -35.47 14.47 -0.95
CA ARG A 519 -34.86 13.15 -1.11
C ARG A 519 -35.89 12.02 -1.07
N ILE A 520 -36.85 12.09 -0.13
CA ILE A 520 -37.92 11.09 -0.02
C ILE A 520 -38.80 11.10 -1.28
N ALA A 521 -39.16 12.30 -1.77
CA ALA A 521 -39.93 12.47 -3.00
C ALA A 521 -39.21 11.92 -4.24
N ARG A 522 -37.88 12.02 -4.30
CA ARG A 522 -37.06 11.46 -5.38
C ARG A 522 -36.99 9.93 -5.37
N ARG A 523 -37.16 9.29 -4.21
CA ARG A 523 -37.14 7.82 -4.07
C ARG A 523 -38.50 7.15 -4.28
N THR A 524 -39.58 7.93 -4.19
CA THR A 524 -40.97 7.46 -4.34
C THR A 524 -41.53 7.65 -5.74
N ARG A 525 -40.80 8.36 -6.61
CA ARG A 525 -40.98 8.36 -8.08
C ARG A 525 -40.13 7.27 -8.70
#